data_AF-A0A4Q4YBQ8-F1
#
_entry.id   AF-A0A4Q4YBQ8-F1
#
_cell.length_a   1.000
_cell.length_b   1.000
_cell.length_c   1.000
_cell.angle_alpha   90.00
_cell.angle_beta   90.00
_cell.angle_gamma   90.00
#
_symmetry.space_group_name_H-M   'P 1'
#
loop_
_entity.id
_entity.type
_entity.pdbx_description
1 polymer ?
#
loop_
_entity_poly.entity_id
_entity_poly.type
_entity_poly.pdbx_seq_one_letter_code
_entity_poly.pdbx_strand_id
1 'polypeptide(L)'
;MVAELQDSSKSLWGTGTEWREIPLWQSCFRLAAGITSYALCGAPLCRDEKYLKYLQAQSVAVFGGAILINITPKSLRPITGTLVRWWCLYYSKRIAKRCAPYIKKRIDETKTLGAGNNGGRGLVKDGLQLIIDETISRGDPSQLAVEVISERLLIADNASIHSVALTLHNLILNLVNSEPSLGYIQALREECRNVFINAGCKWTLDAVRNLKLVDSAIRESMRVSPFGSVAMARTYTSAKLEFTNLLGMKVPNTGITLRALFLRLGLRRRRSRG
;
A
#
# COMPACT_ATOMS: atom_id res chain seq x y z
N MET A 1 6.21 8.94 13.71
CA MET A 1 5.70 9.22 12.35
C MET A 1 6.14 10.59 11.83
N VAL A 2 5.77 11.72 12.45
CA VAL A 2 6.18 13.06 11.97
C VAL A 2 7.70 13.21 11.84
N ALA A 3 8.46 12.79 12.85
CA ALA A 3 9.93 12.82 12.79
C ALA A 3 10.47 11.98 11.61
N GLU A 4 9.96 10.75 11.43
CA GLU A 4 10.36 9.87 10.32
C GLU A 4 10.08 10.49 8.94
N LEU A 5 8.95 11.19 8.81
CA LEU A 5 8.56 11.95 7.63
C LEU A 5 9.52 13.10 7.35
N GLN A 6 9.88 13.86 8.40
CA GLN A 6 10.83 14.96 8.29
C GLN A 6 12.21 14.44 7.90
N ASP A 7 12.70 13.38 8.53
CA ASP A 7 14.00 12.79 8.25
C ASP A 7 14.06 12.22 6.82
N SER A 8 13.00 11.50 6.40
CA SER A 8 12.89 10.98 5.04
C SER A 8 12.85 12.10 3.99
N SER A 9 12.07 13.16 4.24
CA SER A 9 11.98 14.32 3.35
C SER A 9 13.33 15.03 3.22
N LYS A 10 14.01 15.30 4.35
CA LYS A 10 15.36 15.91 4.35
C LYS A 10 16.37 15.06 3.60
N SER A 11 16.35 13.74 3.76
CA SER A 11 17.25 12.83 3.04
C SER A 11 16.96 12.82 1.54
N LEU A 12 15.68 12.70 1.15
CA LEU A 12 15.27 12.52 -0.25
C LEU A 12 15.25 13.81 -1.06
N TRP A 13 14.94 14.95 -0.44
CA TRP A 13 14.76 16.25 -1.09
C TRP A 13 15.79 17.31 -0.67
N GLY A 14 16.54 17.07 0.42
CA GLY A 14 17.61 17.95 0.88
C GLY A 14 17.12 19.07 1.79
N THR A 15 18.08 19.79 2.39
CA THR A 15 17.84 20.98 3.21
C THR A 15 18.63 22.21 2.73
N GLY A 16 19.42 22.05 1.66
CA GLY A 16 20.21 23.12 1.07
C GLY A 16 19.37 24.04 0.20
N THR A 17 19.92 25.22 -0.09
CA THR A 17 19.34 26.21 -1.02
C THR A 17 19.80 26.01 -2.47
N GLU A 18 20.82 25.19 -2.68
CA GLU A 18 21.37 24.89 -4.00
C GLU A 18 20.41 24.05 -4.85
N TRP A 19 20.37 24.35 -6.15
CA TRP A 19 19.56 23.59 -7.10
C TRP A 19 20.09 22.16 -7.27
N ARG A 20 19.18 21.19 -7.37
CA ARG A 20 19.53 19.79 -7.63
C ARG A 20 18.43 19.05 -8.36
N GLU A 21 18.81 18.07 -9.16
CA GLU A 21 17.87 17.14 -9.77
C GLU A 21 17.38 16.10 -8.77
N ILE A 22 16.08 15.82 -8.80
CA ILE A 22 15.45 14.79 -7.96
C ILE A 22 14.62 13.89 -8.87
N PRO A 23 14.84 12.55 -8.83
CA PRO A 23 13.98 11.62 -9.55
C PRO A 23 12.62 11.57 -8.87
N LEU A 24 11.68 12.42 -9.32
CA LEU A 24 10.43 12.71 -8.63
C LEU A 24 9.67 11.43 -8.24
N TRP A 25 9.38 10.55 -9.20
CA TRP A 25 8.69 9.28 -8.96
C TRP A 25 9.38 8.43 -7.88
N GLN A 26 10.71 8.27 -7.97
CA GLN A 26 11.44 7.44 -7.02
C GLN A 26 11.49 8.07 -5.63
N SER A 27 11.59 9.40 -5.55
CA SER A 27 11.53 10.11 -4.27
C SER A 27 10.14 9.99 -3.62
N CYS A 28 9.06 10.18 -4.37
CA CYS A 28 7.68 10.04 -3.89
C CYS A 28 7.40 8.59 -3.45
N PHE A 29 7.83 7.60 -4.24
CA PHE A 29 7.67 6.19 -3.89
C PHE A 29 8.42 5.85 -2.60
N ARG A 30 9.69 6.27 -2.46
CA ARG A 30 10.48 6.01 -1.24
C ARG A 30 9.85 6.68 -0.02
N LEU A 31 9.36 7.90 -0.15
CA LEU A 31 8.68 8.61 0.93
C LEU A 31 7.40 7.88 1.35
N ALA A 32 6.54 7.51 0.38
CA ALA A 32 5.33 6.75 0.63
C ALA A 32 5.62 5.38 1.28
N ALA A 33 6.61 4.64 0.75
CA ALA A 33 7.03 3.34 1.26
C ALA A 33 7.49 3.43 2.72
N GLY A 34 8.30 4.42 3.08
CA GLY A 34 8.70 4.65 4.47
C GLY A 34 7.50 4.88 5.39
N ILE A 35 6.61 5.82 5.04
CA ILE A 35 5.44 6.15 5.88
C ILE A 35 4.51 4.96 6.04
N THR A 36 4.19 4.28 4.94
CA THR A 36 3.30 3.12 4.95
C THR A 36 3.91 1.97 5.77
N SER A 37 5.17 1.64 5.53
CA SER A 37 5.83 0.57 6.28
C SER A 37 6.01 0.95 7.76
N TYR A 38 6.22 2.22 8.10
CA TYR A 38 6.20 2.68 9.50
C TYR A 38 4.83 2.40 10.14
N ALA A 39 3.73 2.73 9.46
CA ALA A 39 2.38 2.52 9.97
C ALA A 39 1.99 1.04 10.07
N LEU A 40 2.49 0.19 9.15
CA LEU A 40 2.18 -1.22 9.12
C LEU A 40 3.09 -2.07 10.01
N CYS A 41 4.38 -1.79 10.09
CA CYS A 41 5.33 -2.69 10.76
C CYS A 41 6.38 -1.97 11.64
N GLY A 42 6.24 -0.66 11.81
CA GLY A 42 7.06 0.15 12.71
C GLY A 42 8.41 0.60 12.13
N ALA A 43 9.16 1.31 12.97
CA ALA A 43 10.41 1.97 12.58
C ALA A 43 11.52 1.04 12.02
N PRO A 44 11.75 -0.18 12.53
CA PRO A 44 12.88 -0.99 12.08
C PRO A 44 12.83 -1.37 10.59
N LEU A 45 11.67 -1.79 10.09
CA LEU A 45 11.50 -2.18 8.69
C LEU A 45 11.34 -0.97 7.77
N CYS A 46 10.71 0.11 8.25
CA CYS A 46 10.66 1.41 7.56
C CYS A 46 12.06 1.92 7.17
N ARG A 47 13.06 1.72 8.05
CA ARG A 47 14.43 2.22 7.84
C ARG A 47 15.35 1.23 7.09
N ASP A 48 14.89 0.00 6.84
CA ASP A 48 15.68 -0.96 6.07
C ASP A 48 15.56 -0.65 4.57
N GLU A 49 16.56 0.05 4.03
CA GLU A 49 16.58 0.41 2.60
C GLU A 49 16.47 -0.81 1.68
N LYS A 50 16.99 -1.97 2.08
CA LYS A 50 16.89 -3.19 1.26
C LYS A 50 15.48 -3.73 1.27
N TYR A 51 14.78 -3.66 2.41
CA TYR A 51 13.35 -3.98 2.50
C TYR A 51 12.53 -3.11 1.54
N LEU A 52 12.69 -1.78 1.61
CA LEU A 52 11.97 -0.85 0.73
C LEU A 52 12.29 -1.07 -0.76
N LYS A 53 13.56 -1.33 -1.10
CA LYS A 53 13.96 -1.67 -2.48
C LYS A 53 13.33 -2.97 -2.96
N TYR A 54 13.22 -3.99 -2.10
CA TYR A 54 12.53 -5.23 -2.46
C TYR A 54 11.03 -5.05 -2.59
N LEU A 55 10.38 -4.22 -1.76
CA LEU A 55 8.96 -3.86 -1.92
C LEU A 55 8.72 -3.23 -3.29
N GLN A 56 9.56 -2.27 -3.70
CA GLN A 56 9.46 -1.65 -5.01
C GLN A 56 9.63 -2.66 -6.15
N ALA A 57 10.67 -3.49 -6.08
CA ALA A 57 10.96 -4.46 -7.14
C ALA A 57 9.88 -5.56 -7.22
N GLN A 58 9.35 -5.99 -6.08
CA GLN A 58 8.23 -6.92 -6.02
C GLN A 58 6.96 -6.31 -6.63
N SER A 59 6.70 -5.03 -6.39
CA SER A 59 5.58 -4.31 -7.00
C SER A 59 5.69 -4.34 -8.53
N VAL A 60 6.87 -4.02 -9.06
CA VAL A 60 7.14 -4.06 -10.51
C VAL A 60 6.93 -5.47 -11.07
N ALA A 61 7.40 -6.51 -10.38
CA ALA A 61 7.18 -7.89 -10.77
C ALA A 61 5.69 -8.26 -10.80
N VAL A 62 4.90 -7.80 -9.83
CA VAL A 62 3.45 -8.07 -9.75
C VAL A 62 2.68 -7.32 -10.82
N PHE A 63 2.80 -6.00 -10.90
CA PHE A 63 2.03 -5.19 -11.85
C PHE A 63 2.49 -5.38 -13.28
N GLY A 64 3.80 -5.35 -13.53
CA GLY A 64 4.38 -5.64 -14.83
C GLY A 64 4.11 -7.08 -15.27
N GLY A 65 4.20 -8.04 -14.34
CA GLY A 65 3.85 -9.43 -14.59
C GLY A 65 2.38 -9.64 -14.91
N ALA A 66 1.48 -8.93 -14.25
CA ALA A 66 0.05 -8.96 -14.56
C ALA A 66 -0.22 -8.44 -15.98
N ILE A 67 0.40 -7.32 -16.39
CA ILE A 67 0.31 -6.80 -17.76
C ILE A 67 0.83 -7.86 -18.74
N LEU A 68 2.02 -8.40 -18.51
CA LEU A 68 2.65 -9.40 -19.36
C LEU A 68 1.76 -10.64 -19.56
N ILE A 69 1.16 -11.17 -18.48
CA ILE A 69 0.24 -12.32 -18.57
C ILE A 69 -1.02 -11.97 -19.38
N ASN A 70 -1.56 -10.76 -19.21
CA ASN A 70 -2.79 -10.34 -19.89
C ASN A 70 -2.59 -10.16 -21.40
N ILE A 71 -1.46 -9.58 -21.83
CA ILE A 71 -1.12 -9.42 -23.25
C ILE A 71 -0.64 -10.73 -23.89
N THR A 72 -0.23 -11.72 -23.10
CA THR A 72 0.21 -13.03 -23.61
C THR A 72 -0.99 -13.83 -24.18
N PRO A 73 -0.87 -14.40 -25.39
CA PRO A 73 -1.86 -15.32 -25.95
C PRO A 73 -2.18 -16.50 -25.02
N LYS A 74 -3.43 -16.97 -25.01
CA LYS A 74 -3.90 -17.99 -24.06
C LYS A 74 -3.03 -19.25 -24.02
N SER A 75 -2.47 -19.67 -25.15
CA SER A 75 -1.57 -20.84 -25.28
C SER A 75 -0.25 -20.69 -24.52
N LEU A 76 0.31 -19.48 -24.44
CA LEU A 76 1.60 -19.21 -23.78
C LEU A 76 1.46 -18.74 -22.32
N ARG A 77 0.25 -18.41 -21.87
CA ARG A 77 -0.03 -17.97 -20.49
C ARG A 77 0.48 -18.92 -19.40
N PRO A 78 0.47 -20.26 -19.56
CA PRO A 78 1.05 -21.14 -18.53
C PRO A 78 2.54 -20.89 -18.32
N ILE A 79 3.29 -20.65 -19.40
CA ILE A 79 4.73 -20.39 -19.38
C ILE A 79 4.99 -19.01 -18.79
N THR A 80 4.38 -17.96 -19.35
CA THR A 80 4.60 -16.59 -18.86
C THR A 80 4.11 -16.42 -17.42
N GLY A 81 2.99 -17.05 -17.05
CA GLY A 81 2.51 -17.07 -15.67
C GLY A 81 3.46 -17.77 -14.71
N THR A 82 4.16 -18.81 -15.14
CA THR A 82 5.17 -19.50 -14.31
C THR A 82 6.41 -18.64 -14.11
N LEU A 83 6.89 -17.97 -15.17
CA LEU A 83 8.02 -17.05 -15.10
C LEU A 83 7.73 -15.85 -14.20
N VAL A 84 6.57 -15.22 -14.36
CA VAL A 84 6.11 -14.12 -13.50
C VAL A 84 6.00 -14.57 -12.05
N ARG A 85 5.42 -15.76 -11.80
CA ARG A 85 5.37 -16.33 -10.45
C ARG A 85 6.76 -16.45 -9.84
N TRP A 86 7.74 -16.97 -10.58
CA TRP A 86 9.11 -17.13 -10.06
C TRP A 86 9.75 -15.77 -9.73
N TRP A 87 9.51 -14.78 -10.58
CA TRP A 87 9.97 -13.42 -10.36
C TRP A 87 9.37 -12.78 -9.10
N CYS A 88 8.06 -12.92 -8.89
CA CYS A 88 7.39 -12.47 -7.67
C CYS A 88 7.93 -13.21 -6.43
N LEU A 89 8.00 -14.55 -6.49
CA LEU A 89 8.47 -15.38 -5.36
C LEU A 89 9.91 -15.07 -4.97
N TYR A 90 10.76 -14.71 -5.92
CA TYR A 90 12.14 -14.30 -5.65
C TYR A 90 12.20 -13.12 -4.68
N TYR A 91 11.43 -12.05 -4.94
CA TYR A 91 11.39 -10.90 -4.04
C TYR A 91 10.60 -11.19 -2.76
N SER A 92 9.46 -11.88 -2.83
CA SER A 92 8.66 -12.24 -1.65
C SER A 92 9.49 -13.03 -0.62
N LYS A 93 10.33 -13.98 -1.06
CA LYS A 93 11.24 -14.72 -0.15
C LYS A 93 12.27 -13.81 0.52
N ARG A 94 12.81 -12.83 -0.20
CA ARG A 94 13.79 -11.88 0.37
C ARG A 94 13.15 -10.93 1.37
N ILE A 95 11.92 -10.50 1.10
CA ILE A 95 11.10 -9.69 2.00
C ILE A 95 10.78 -10.51 3.26
N ALA A 96 10.27 -11.73 3.11
CA ALA A 96 9.96 -12.61 4.24
C ALA A 96 11.18 -12.87 5.14
N LYS A 97 12.37 -13.07 4.55
CA LYS A 97 13.63 -13.22 5.31
C LYS A 97 13.94 -12.00 6.19
N ARG A 98 13.60 -10.79 5.72
CA ARG A 98 13.79 -9.52 6.46
C ARG A 98 12.73 -9.32 7.53
N CYS A 99 11.49 -9.69 7.25
CA CYS A 99 10.39 -9.61 8.22
C CYS A 99 10.49 -10.67 9.32
N ALA A 100 11.09 -11.83 9.03
CA ALA A 100 11.17 -12.99 9.92
C ALA A 100 11.54 -12.69 11.39
N PRO A 101 12.64 -11.97 11.71
CA PRO A 101 12.99 -11.69 13.10
C PRO A 101 11.90 -10.87 13.81
N TYR A 102 11.28 -9.91 13.12
CA TYR A 102 10.25 -9.05 13.69
C TYR A 102 8.93 -9.80 13.89
N ILE A 103 8.52 -10.60 12.92
CA ILE A 103 7.30 -11.42 13.01
C ILE A 103 7.42 -12.42 14.15
N LYS A 104 8.53 -13.17 14.22
CA LYS A 104 8.75 -14.16 15.28
C LYS A 104 8.71 -13.52 16.66
N LYS A 105 9.46 -12.43 16.84
CA LYS A 105 9.48 -11.67 18.08
C LYS A 105 8.07 -11.26 18.52
N ARG A 106 7.25 -10.73 17.61
CA ARG A 106 5.89 -10.30 17.94
C ARG A 106 4.93 -11.44 18.25
N ILE A 107 5.05 -12.57 17.56
CA ILE A 107 4.28 -13.77 17.89
C ILE A 107 4.61 -14.23 19.32
N ASP A 108 5.88 -14.23 19.69
CA ASP A 108 6.32 -14.64 21.03
C ASP A 108 5.88 -13.64 22.10
N GLU A 109 5.98 -12.33 21.83
CA GLU A 109 5.44 -11.26 22.69
C GLU A 109 3.92 -11.39 22.87
N THR A 110 3.19 -11.70 21.80
CA THR A 110 1.72 -11.88 21.85
C THR A 110 1.35 -13.10 22.68
N LYS A 111 2.09 -14.21 22.56
CA LYS A 111 1.84 -15.41 23.38
C LYS A 111 2.14 -15.17 24.86
N THR A 112 3.24 -14.50 25.16
CA THR A 112 3.69 -14.25 26.54
C THR A 112 2.83 -13.20 27.26
N LEU A 113 2.52 -12.08 26.58
CA LEU A 113 1.73 -10.98 27.15
C LEU A 113 0.22 -11.20 27.03
N GLY A 114 -0.24 -11.93 26.02
CA GLY A 114 -1.65 -12.27 25.80
C GLY A 114 -2.14 -13.42 26.69
N ALA A 115 -1.25 -14.32 27.14
CA ALA A 115 -1.56 -15.34 28.13
C ALA A 115 -1.55 -14.81 29.58
N GLY A 116 -0.97 -13.64 29.82
CA GLY A 116 -1.04 -12.94 31.10
C GLY A 116 -2.39 -12.24 31.27
N ASN A 117 -2.87 -12.16 32.52
CA ASN A 117 -4.16 -11.55 32.92
C ASN A 117 -4.29 -10.03 32.63
N ASN A 118 -3.40 -9.47 31.79
CA ASN A 118 -3.28 -8.04 31.47
C ASN A 118 -3.91 -7.64 30.12
N GLY A 119 -4.59 -8.56 29.42
CA GLY A 119 -5.38 -8.24 28.22
C GLY A 119 -4.58 -7.58 27.09
N GLY A 120 -3.31 -7.94 26.92
CA GLY A 120 -2.45 -7.37 25.86
C GLY A 120 -1.96 -5.93 26.12
N ARG A 121 -2.08 -5.41 27.34
CA ARG A 121 -1.43 -4.14 27.74
C ARG A 121 0.08 -4.23 27.50
N GLY A 122 0.60 -3.46 26.55
CA GLY A 122 2.03 -3.40 26.20
C GLY A 122 2.35 -3.77 24.75
N LEU A 123 1.41 -4.37 24.01
CA LEU A 123 1.62 -4.68 22.59
C LEU A 123 1.55 -3.42 21.73
N VAL A 124 2.47 -3.31 20.78
CA VAL A 124 2.45 -2.26 19.75
C VAL A 124 1.26 -2.50 18.83
N LYS A 125 0.33 -1.54 18.77
CA LYS A 125 -0.84 -1.62 17.88
C LYS A 125 -0.52 -1.00 16.53
N ASP A 126 -0.03 -1.81 15.61
CA ASP A 126 0.19 -1.44 14.21
C ASP A 126 -0.39 -2.52 13.26
N GLY A 127 -0.25 -2.33 11.95
CA GLY A 127 -0.82 -3.25 10.95
C GLY A 127 -0.35 -4.70 11.07
N LEU A 128 0.91 -4.93 11.43
CA LEU A 128 1.49 -6.26 11.59
C LEU A 128 0.94 -6.93 12.84
N GLN A 129 0.77 -6.20 13.95
CA GLN A 129 0.09 -6.76 15.12
C GLN A 129 -1.36 -7.13 14.80
N LEU A 130 -2.10 -6.28 14.06
CA LEU A 130 -3.46 -6.59 13.62
C LEU A 130 -3.51 -7.86 12.76
N ILE A 131 -2.55 -8.05 11.84
CA ILE A 131 -2.45 -9.29 11.04
C ILE A 131 -2.21 -10.51 11.94
N ILE A 132 -1.33 -10.39 12.94
CA ILE A 132 -1.03 -11.49 13.88
C ILE A 132 -2.27 -11.83 14.72
N ASP A 133 -2.91 -10.82 15.32
CA ASP A 133 -4.08 -10.99 16.18
C ASP A 133 -5.24 -11.67 15.43
N GLU A 134 -5.52 -11.20 14.21
CA GLU A 134 -6.55 -11.79 13.34
C GLU A 134 -6.18 -13.21 12.87
N THR A 135 -4.89 -13.54 12.83
CA THR A 135 -4.46 -14.89 12.49
C THR A 135 -4.63 -15.84 13.67
N ILE A 136 -4.31 -15.38 14.88
CA ILE A 136 -4.52 -16.13 16.13
C ILE A 136 -6.01 -16.37 16.35
N SER A 137 -6.87 -15.35 16.14
CA SER A 137 -8.33 -15.46 16.36
C SER A 137 -8.99 -16.55 15.50
N ARG A 138 -8.42 -16.86 14.33
CA ARG A 138 -8.89 -17.90 13.41
C ARG A 138 -8.50 -19.32 13.83
N GLY A 139 -7.55 -19.49 14.74
CA GLY A 139 -7.19 -20.78 15.32
C GLY A 139 -6.48 -21.77 14.38
N ASP A 140 -5.98 -21.35 13.22
CA ASP A 140 -5.20 -22.20 12.30
C ASP A 140 -3.68 -21.89 12.43
N PRO A 141 -2.89 -22.78 13.06
CA PRO A 141 -1.46 -22.56 13.26
C PRO A 141 -0.67 -22.42 11.95
N SER A 142 -1.15 -23.00 10.84
CA SER A 142 -0.47 -22.88 9.54
C SER A 142 -0.47 -21.45 9.01
N GLN A 143 -1.43 -20.63 9.46
CA GLN A 143 -1.52 -19.22 9.07
C GLN A 143 -0.52 -18.34 9.82
N LEU A 144 0.06 -18.83 10.94
CA LEU A 144 1.09 -18.11 11.70
C LEU A 144 2.50 -18.31 11.15
N ALA A 145 2.66 -19.04 10.05
CA ALA A 145 3.93 -19.16 9.36
C ALA A 145 4.44 -17.77 8.93
N VAL A 146 5.75 -17.55 9.10
CA VAL A 146 6.41 -16.26 8.80
C VAL A 146 6.15 -15.85 7.34
N GLU A 147 6.19 -16.81 6.43
CA GLU A 147 5.95 -16.59 5.00
C GLU A 147 4.54 -16.07 4.74
N VAL A 148 3.53 -16.64 5.43
CA VAL A 148 2.12 -16.26 5.28
C VAL A 148 1.88 -14.85 5.83
N ILE A 149 2.39 -14.55 7.03
CA ILE A 149 2.26 -13.22 7.63
C ILE A 149 3.01 -12.18 6.78
N SER A 150 4.21 -12.52 6.30
CA SER A 150 5.01 -11.64 5.43
C SER A 150 4.30 -11.36 4.11
N GLU A 151 3.65 -12.35 3.52
CA GLU A 151 2.87 -12.17 2.28
C GLU A 151 1.67 -11.26 2.50
N ARG A 152 0.95 -11.38 3.63
CA ARG A 152 -0.16 -10.48 3.98
C ARG A 152 0.31 -9.05 4.21
N LEU A 153 1.43 -8.88 4.93
CA LEU A 153 2.06 -7.58 5.14
C LEU A 153 2.47 -6.95 3.80
N LEU A 154 3.08 -7.74 2.92
CA LEU A 154 3.49 -7.32 1.57
C LEU A 154 2.30 -6.86 0.72
N ILE A 155 1.17 -7.57 0.78
CA ILE A 155 -0.06 -7.17 0.09
C ILE A 155 -0.57 -5.84 0.66
N ALA A 156 -0.57 -5.66 1.97
CA ALA A 156 -1.02 -4.44 2.64
C ALA A 156 -0.12 -3.22 2.32
N ASP A 157 1.21 -3.41 2.35
CA ASP A 157 2.20 -2.41 1.90
C ASP A 157 1.93 -2.04 0.44
N ASN A 158 1.89 -3.01 -0.48
CA ASN A 158 1.73 -2.76 -1.90
C ASN A 158 0.38 -2.07 -2.22
N ALA A 159 -0.71 -2.42 -1.55
CA ALA A 159 -2.00 -1.76 -1.73
C ALA A 159 -1.98 -0.27 -1.32
N SER A 160 -1.13 0.08 -0.35
CA SER A 160 -1.09 1.41 0.26
C SER A 160 -0.04 2.33 -0.35
N ILE A 161 1.14 1.81 -0.71
CA ILE A 161 2.27 2.63 -1.17
C ILE A 161 1.96 3.32 -2.50
N HIS A 162 1.42 2.59 -3.49
CA HIS A 162 1.24 3.13 -4.84
C HIS A 162 0.20 4.25 -4.90
N SER A 163 -0.91 4.11 -4.18
CA SER A 163 -1.95 5.13 -4.15
C SER A 163 -1.43 6.44 -3.54
N VAL A 164 -0.66 6.37 -2.46
CA VAL A 164 -0.01 7.54 -1.83
C VAL A 164 1.07 8.12 -2.73
N ALA A 165 1.97 7.28 -3.28
CA ALA A 165 3.08 7.72 -4.13
C ALA A 165 2.58 8.42 -5.40
N LEU A 166 1.58 7.86 -6.09
CA LEU A 166 0.98 8.45 -7.28
C LEU A 166 0.24 9.74 -6.96
N THR A 167 -0.49 9.79 -5.85
CA THR A 167 -1.19 11.02 -5.43
C THR A 167 -0.18 12.14 -5.17
N LEU A 168 0.90 11.85 -4.44
CA LEU A 168 1.95 12.84 -4.17
C LEU A 168 2.67 13.28 -5.45
N HIS A 169 3.03 12.32 -6.30
CA HIS A 169 3.69 12.58 -7.58
C HIS A 169 2.85 13.51 -8.47
N ASN A 170 1.58 13.16 -8.67
CA ASN A 170 0.66 13.93 -9.49
C ASN A 170 0.34 15.29 -8.86
N LEU A 171 0.21 15.38 -7.54
CA LEU A 171 0.03 16.66 -6.86
C LEU A 171 1.18 17.63 -7.17
N ILE A 172 2.43 17.17 -7.07
CA ILE A 172 3.61 17.99 -7.36
C ILE A 172 3.59 18.44 -8.83
N LEU A 173 3.33 17.51 -9.76
CA LEU A 173 3.27 17.84 -11.18
C LEU A 173 2.13 18.81 -11.51
N ASN A 174 0.94 18.61 -10.95
CA ASN A 174 -0.22 19.47 -11.18
C ASN A 174 0.01 20.89 -10.62
N LEU A 175 0.67 21.02 -9.47
CA LEU A 175 1.03 22.33 -8.91
C LEU A 175 2.10 23.03 -9.75
N VAL A 176 3.14 22.32 -10.17
CA VAL A 176 4.24 22.91 -10.97
C VAL A 176 3.80 23.28 -12.39
N ASN A 177 2.88 22.52 -12.98
CA ASN A 177 2.32 22.81 -14.30
C ASN A 177 1.18 23.84 -14.28
N SER A 178 0.72 24.26 -13.09
CA SER A 178 -0.29 25.31 -12.98
C SER A 178 0.27 26.68 -13.33
N GLU A 179 -0.58 27.57 -13.84
CA GLU A 179 -0.16 28.92 -14.21
C GLU A 179 0.33 29.69 -12.96
N PRO A 180 1.59 30.17 -12.92
CA PRO A 180 2.14 30.80 -11.72
C PRO A 180 1.38 32.05 -11.26
N SER A 181 0.73 32.76 -12.19
CA SER A 181 -0.10 33.95 -11.92
C SER A 181 -1.28 33.67 -10.98
N LEU A 182 -1.75 32.41 -10.93
CA LEU A 182 -2.87 31.97 -10.07
C LEU A 182 -2.46 31.82 -8.60
N GLY A 183 -1.16 31.82 -8.28
CA GLY A 183 -0.67 31.90 -6.91
C GLY A 183 -0.93 30.66 -6.03
N TYR A 184 -1.29 29.51 -6.60
CA TYR A 184 -1.65 28.31 -5.82
C TYR A 184 -0.56 27.88 -4.83
N ILE A 185 0.69 27.77 -5.29
CA ILE A 185 1.81 27.36 -4.41
C ILE A 185 1.99 28.35 -3.25
N GLN A 186 1.82 29.65 -3.50
CA GLN A 186 1.96 30.66 -2.46
C GLN A 186 0.83 30.59 -1.43
N ALA A 187 -0.41 30.41 -1.89
CA ALA A 187 -1.55 30.23 -1.01
C ALA A 187 -1.40 28.99 -0.11
N LEU A 188 -0.92 27.87 -0.67
CA LEU A 188 -0.65 26.64 0.09
C LEU A 188 0.47 26.83 1.12
N ARG A 189 1.55 27.54 0.76
CA ARG A 189 2.64 27.85 1.69
C ARG A 189 2.16 28.72 2.85
N GLU A 190 1.35 29.73 2.56
CA GLU A 190 0.82 30.63 3.58
C GLU A 190 -0.17 29.93 4.51
N GLU A 191 -1.05 29.07 3.98
CA GLU A 191 -1.91 28.22 4.81
C GLU A 191 -1.09 27.32 5.74
N CYS A 192 -0.11 26.59 5.19
CA CYS A 192 0.77 25.72 5.97
C CYS A 192 1.51 26.50 7.07
N ARG A 193 2.02 27.70 6.77
CA ARG A 193 2.72 28.56 7.72
C ARG A 193 1.81 29.00 8.85
N ASN A 194 0.62 29.51 8.54
CA ASN A 194 -0.34 30.01 9.52
C ASN A 194 -0.84 28.89 10.43
N VAL A 195 -1.20 27.73 9.86
CA VAL A 195 -1.62 26.56 10.63
C VAL A 195 -0.49 26.05 11.54
N PHE A 196 0.75 26.00 11.04
CA PHE A 196 1.89 25.56 11.83
C PHE A 196 2.18 26.48 13.02
N ILE A 197 2.13 27.80 12.82
CA ILE A 197 2.32 28.80 13.89
C ILE A 197 1.19 28.69 14.93
N ASN A 198 -0.06 28.63 14.47
CA ASN A 198 -1.23 28.54 15.36
C ASN A 198 -1.24 27.25 16.19
N ALA A 199 -0.60 26.18 15.70
CA ALA A 199 -0.43 24.92 16.41
C ALA A 199 0.81 24.90 17.34
N GLY A 200 1.45 26.05 17.59
CA GLY A 200 2.64 26.13 18.44
C GLY A 200 3.89 25.53 17.81
N CYS A 201 4.04 25.68 16.49
CA CYS A 201 5.16 25.18 15.69
C CYS A 201 5.34 23.65 15.79
N LYS A 202 4.23 22.92 15.87
CA LYS A 202 4.22 21.44 15.91
C LYS A 202 3.13 20.89 15.00
N TRP A 203 3.48 19.85 14.25
CA TRP A 203 2.50 19.10 13.48
C TRP A 203 1.75 18.13 14.38
N THR A 204 0.47 18.44 14.63
CA THR A 204 -0.49 17.56 15.30
C THR A 204 -1.58 17.15 14.31
N LEU A 205 -2.35 16.10 14.64
CA LEU A 205 -3.48 15.69 13.81
C LEU A 205 -4.51 16.81 13.65
N ASP A 206 -4.77 17.57 14.72
CA ASP A 206 -5.70 18.69 14.69
C ASP A 206 -5.17 19.86 13.85
N ALA A 207 -3.85 20.12 13.87
CA ALA A 207 -3.25 21.10 12.97
C ALA A 207 -3.45 20.68 11.50
N VAL A 208 -3.16 19.43 11.17
CA VAL A 208 -3.32 18.91 9.79
C VAL A 208 -4.76 19.02 9.30
N ARG A 209 -5.76 18.81 10.17
CA ARG A 209 -7.19 18.96 9.84
C ARG A 209 -7.58 20.38 9.44
N ASN A 210 -6.78 21.39 9.77
CA ASN A 210 -7.05 22.78 9.43
C ASN A 210 -6.45 23.22 8.08
N LEU A 211 -5.76 22.33 7.35
CA LEU A 211 -5.18 22.60 6.03
C LEU A 211 -6.22 22.42 4.91
N LYS A 212 -7.15 23.37 4.78
CA LYS A 212 -8.30 23.29 3.86
C LYS A 212 -7.88 23.42 2.39
N LEU A 213 -6.97 24.34 2.07
CA LEU A 213 -6.46 24.55 0.72
C LEU A 213 -5.58 23.37 0.28
N VAL A 214 -4.73 22.84 1.17
CA VAL A 214 -3.96 21.63 0.87
C VAL A 214 -4.87 20.44 0.61
N ASP A 215 -5.90 20.21 1.43
CA ASP A 215 -6.89 19.14 1.20
C ASP A 215 -7.61 19.33 -0.14
N SER A 216 -8.02 20.56 -0.46
CA SER A 216 -8.64 20.91 -1.75
C SER A 216 -7.70 20.63 -2.94
N ALA A 217 -6.44 21.04 -2.87
CA ALA A 217 -5.45 20.80 -3.92
C ALA A 217 -5.18 19.30 -4.13
N ILE A 218 -5.11 18.52 -3.04
CA ILE A 218 -4.97 17.05 -3.12
C ILE A 218 -6.20 16.44 -3.81
N ARG A 219 -7.41 16.85 -3.43
CA ARG A 219 -8.66 16.35 -4.04
C ARG A 219 -8.74 16.70 -5.52
N GLU A 220 -8.41 17.93 -5.89
CA GLU A 220 -8.45 18.35 -7.28
C GLU A 220 -7.41 17.63 -8.13
N SER A 221 -6.20 17.44 -7.59
CA SER A 221 -5.17 16.59 -8.22
C SER A 221 -5.66 15.16 -8.45
N MET A 222 -6.31 14.54 -7.46
CA MET A 222 -6.90 13.20 -7.61
C MET A 222 -8.06 13.17 -8.61
N ARG A 223 -8.83 14.26 -8.74
CA ARG A 223 -9.94 14.38 -9.70
C ARG A 223 -9.41 14.39 -11.14
N VAL A 224 -8.34 15.14 -11.42
CA VAL A 224 -7.75 15.25 -12.76
C VAL A 224 -6.80 14.11 -13.10
N SER A 225 -6.24 13.43 -12.09
CA SER A 225 -5.33 12.28 -12.24
C SER A 225 -5.91 11.01 -11.61
N PRO A 226 -7.03 10.45 -12.13
CA PRO A 226 -7.78 9.42 -11.43
C PRO A 226 -7.12 8.04 -11.53
N PHE A 227 -6.28 7.70 -10.54
CA PHE A 227 -5.76 6.34 -10.36
C PHE A 227 -6.88 5.29 -10.23
N GLY A 228 -7.99 5.67 -9.58
CA GLY A 228 -9.11 4.78 -9.27
C GLY A 228 -9.89 4.25 -10.49
N SER A 229 -9.83 4.94 -11.64
CA SER A 229 -10.56 4.55 -12.86
C SER A 229 -10.16 3.17 -13.38
N VAL A 230 -8.94 2.71 -13.07
CA VAL A 230 -8.42 1.39 -13.49
C VAL A 230 -8.48 0.37 -12.35
N ALA A 231 -8.59 0.80 -11.10
CA ALA A 231 -8.40 -0.06 -9.93
C ALA A 231 -9.63 -0.90 -9.54
N MET A 232 -10.84 -0.49 -9.92
CA MET A 232 -12.09 -1.12 -9.48
C MET A 232 -12.78 -1.94 -10.57
N ALA A 233 -12.07 -2.93 -11.12
CA ALA A 233 -12.74 -3.95 -11.91
C ALA A 233 -13.76 -4.70 -11.03
N ARG A 234 -14.99 -4.86 -11.54
CA ARG A 234 -16.04 -5.68 -10.92
C ARG A 234 -16.38 -6.81 -11.89
N THR A 235 -16.47 -8.03 -11.38
CA THR A 235 -16.95 -9.17 -12.15
C THR A 235 -18.32 -9.55 -11.61
N TYR A 236 -19.28 -9.64 -12.51
CA TYR A 236 -20.62 -10.09 -12.19
C TYR A 236 -20.62 -11.62 -12.02
N THR A 237 -21.00 -12.11 -10.84
CA THR A 237 -20.90 -13.55 -10.48
C THR A 237 -22.23 -14.25 -10.29
N SER A 238 -23.34 -13.51 -10.24
CA SER A 238 -24.67 -14.12 -10.11
C SER A 238 -25.19 -14.55 -11.49
N ALA A 239 -25.76 -15.75 -11.58
CA ALA A 239 -26.47 -16.19 -12.77
C ALA A 239 -27.92 -15.66 -12.83
N LYS A 240 -28.41 -15.06 -11.73
CA LYS A 240 -29.84 -14.76 -11.51
C LYS A 240 -30.20 -13.29 -11.38
N LEU A 241 -29.23 -12.38 -11.22
CA LEU A 241 -29.51 -10.94 -11.21
C LEU A 241 -29.40 -10.42 -12.65
N GLU A 242 -30.44 -9.81 -13.17
CA GLU A 242 -30.31 -9.01 -14.39
C GLU A 242 -29.88 -7.60 -13.94
N PHE A 243 -28.58 -7.30 -14.01
CA PHE A 243 -28.13 -5.93 -13.76
C PHE A 243 -28.47 -5.09 -14.99
N THR A 244 -29.46 -4.23 -14.83
CA THR A 244 -29.83 -3.20 -15.80
C THR A 244 -29.21 -1.90 -15.31
N ASN A 245 -28.34 -1.30 -16.12
CA ASN A 245 -27.77 0.00 -15.76
C ASN A 245 -28.83 1.12 -15.92
N LEU A 246 -28.47 2.35 -15.55
CA LEU A 246 -29.35 3.51 -15.67
C LEU A 246 -29.85 3.80 -17.12
N LEU A 247 -29.23 3.18 -18.12
CA LEU A 247 -29.57 3.30 -19.54
C LEU A 247 -30.44 2.14 -20.05
N GLY A 248 -30.93 1.27 -19.17
CA GLY A 248 -31.74 0.11 -19.59
C GLY A 248 -30.93 -1.04 -20.20
N MET A 249 -29.59 -0.95 -20.23
CA MET A 249 -28.74 -1.98 -20.83
C MET A 249 -28.52 -3.14 -19.86
N LYS A 250 -28.83 -4.35 -20.32
CA LYS A 250 -28.51 -5.59 -19.60
C LYS A 250 -27.02 -5.89 -19.72
N VAL A 251 -26.33 -6.03 -18.60
CA VAL A 251 -24.91 -6.42 -18.59
C VAL A 251 -24.83 -7.95 -18.72
N PRO A 252 -24.26 -8.50 -19.80
CA PRO A 252 -24.18 -9.94 -19.98
C PRO A 252 -23.22 -10.56 -18.94
N ASN A 253 -23.61 -11.71 -18.40
CA ASN A 253 -22.77 -12.51 -17.51
C ASN A 253 -21.61 -13.14 -18.29
N THR A 254 -20.63 -12.32 -18.65
CA THR A 254 -19.36 -12.78 -19.21
C THR A 254 -18.47 -13.16 -18.04
N GLY A 255 -18.70 -14.35 -17.49
CA GLY A 255 -17.90 -14.91 -16.40
C GLY A 255 -16.44 -15.14 -16.80
N ILE A 256 -15.66 -14.09 -17.03
CA ILE A 256 -14.20 -14.17 -17.19
C ILE A 256 -13.64 -14.35 -15.79
N THR A 257 -13.51 -15.62 -15.44
CA THR A 257 -13.42 -16.07 -14.06
C THR A 257 -11.97 -16.05 -13.57
N LEU A 258 -11.75 -15.42 -12.42
CA LEU A 258 -10.68 -15.72 -11.46
C LEU A 258 -10.76 -17.14 -10.87
N ARG A 259 -11.49 -18.10 -11.50
CA ARG A 259 -11.47 -19.51 -11.12
C ARG A 259 -10.08 -20.13 -11.28
N ALA A 260 -9.29 -19.64 -12.24
CA ALA A 260 -7.96 -20.17 -12.51
C ALA A 260 -6.94 -19.85 -11.39
N LEU A 261 -7.13 -18.77 -10.62
CA LEU A 261 -6.20 -18.39 -9.54
C LEU A 261 -6.47 -19.19 -8.26
N PHE A 262 -7.75 -19.38 -7.89
CA PHE A 262 -8.11 -20.16 -6.70
C PHE A 262 -7.90 -21.67 -6.86
N LEU A 263 -8.09 -22.23 -8.06
CA LEU A 263 -7.80 -23.65 -8.32
C LEU A 263 -6.29 -23.96 -8.37
N ARG A 264 -5.43 -22.98 -8.68
CA ARG A 264 -3.96 -23.14 -8.69
C ARG A 264 -3.25 -22.87 -7.36
N LEU A 265 -3.97 -22.34 -6.36
CA LEU A 265 -3.43 -22.09 -5.01
C LEU A 265 -3.74 -23.21 -4.00
N GLY A 266 -4.27 -24.36 -4.42
CA GLY A 266 -4.43 -25.52 -3.54
C GLY A 266 -5.42 -25.34 -2.37
N LEU A 267 -6.14 -24.21 -2.31
CA LEU A 267 -7.17 -23.96 -1.31
C LEU A 267 -8.46 -24.70 -1.71
N ARG A 268 -8.43 -26.02 -1.52
CA ARG A 268 -9.63 -26.86 -1.50
C ARG A 268 -10.51 -26.36 -0.34
N ARG A 269 -11.60 -25.65 -0.66
CA ARG A 269 -12.74 -25.55 0.27
C ARG A 269 -13.24 -26.97 0.52
N ARG A 270 -12.86 -27.57 1.65
CA ARG A 270 -13.56 -28.74 2.20
C ARG A 270 -14.98 -28.26 2.50
N ARG A 271 -15.95 -28.64 1.66
CA ARG A 271 -17.37 -28.66 2.04
C ARG A 271 -17.48 -29.63 3.21
N SER A 272 -17.79 -29.16 4.41
CA SER A 272 -18.36 -30.05 5.42
C SER A 272 -19.72 -30.50 4.88
N ARG A 273 -19.88 -31.82 4.75
CA ARG A 273 -21.19 -32.45 4.84
C ARG A 273 -21.39 -32.76 6.32
N GLY A 274 -22.55 -32.37 6.83
CA GLY A 274 -22.95 -32.36 8.23
C GLY A 274 -24.01 -31.30 8.36
#